data_AF-A0A7V9F2V8-F1
#
_entry.id   AF-A0A7V9F2V8-F1
#
_cell.length_a   1.000
_cell.length_b   1.000
_cell.length_c   1.000
_cell.angle_alpha   90.00
_cell.angle_beta   90.00
_cell.angle_gamma   90.00
#
_symmetry.space_group_name_H-M   'P 1'
#
loop_
_entity.id
_entity.type
_entity.pdbx_description
1 polymer ?
#
loop_
_entity_poly.entity_id
_entity_poly.type
_entity_poly.pdbx_seq_one_letter_code
_entity_poly.pdbx_strand_id
1 'polypeptide(L)'
;MADLVRAYATRPEVRQIAVVANAPLTPSAQRAQLIDACDLVLRCNSFILDRPDEPPQQGSRVDVVVLNRGLRATPFSFAGYRERLYLMVEPGRLHWEPEVNPDWWPADLGLLPVPNREITLPLSDALGLPTRDEAMWATTGLMAAWIAAVLFPQAELLLSGFSMLDNPDQKVWRHAWGDVCIVGPEHRIAAEGRLLRSWIDIGRARLLA
;
A
#
# COMPACT_ATOMS: atom_id res chain seq x y z
N MET A 1 -10.53 5.80 12.03
CA MET A 1 -10.01 4.95 10.93
C MET A 1 -9.76 3.51 11.36
N ALA A 2 -9.06 3.25 12.48
CA ALA A 2 -8.72 1.89 12.92
C ALA A 2 -9.93 0.92 12.98
N ASP A 3 -11.05 1.34 13.59
CA ASP A 3 -12.24 0.47 13.69
C ASP A 3 -12.86 0.14 12.32
N LEU A 4 -12.83 1.08 11.39
CA LEU A 4 -13.30 0.85 10.03
C LEU A 4 -12.43 -0.17 9.30
N VAL A 5 -11.10 -0.03 9.41
CA VAL A 5 -10.16 -1.02 8.82
C VAL A 5 -10.33 -2.38 9.49
N ARG A 6 -10.52 -2.42 10.81
CA ARG A 6 -10.75 -3.65 11.59
C ARG A 6 -12.02 -4.37 11.16
N ALA A 7 -13.06 -3.65 10.72
CA ALA A 7 -14.31 -4.25 10.25
C ALA A 7 -14.13 -5.14 9.00
N TYR A 8 -13.03 -4.99 8.27
CA TYR A 8 -12.67 -5.82 7.10
C TYR A 8 -11.69 -6.95 7.46
N ALA A 9 -11.30 -7.09 8.73
CA ALA A 9 -10.44 -8.18 9.16
C ALA A 9 -11.23 -9.49 9.26
N THR A 10 -10.57 -10.61 8.99
CA THR A 10 -11.18 -11.95 9.21
C THR A 10 -11.37 -12.29 10.68
N ARG A 11 -10.69 -11.57 11.58
CA ARG A 11 -10.76 -11.77 13.03
C ARG A 11 -10.89 -10.43 13.76
N PRO A 12 -11.61 -10.35 14.88
CA PRO A 12 -11.73 -9.12 15.66
C PRO A 12 -10.39 -8.60 16.18
N GLU A 13 -9.50 -9.51 16.57
CA GLU A 13 -8.14 -9.18 16.99
C GLU A 13 -7.19 -9.33 15.79
N VAL A 14 -6.64 -8.22 15.32
CA VAL A 14 -5.69 -8.17 14.21
C VAL A 14 -4.29 -8.41 14.74
N ARG A 15 -3.70 -9.56 14.45
CA ARG A 15 -2.36 -9.98 14.88
C ARG A 15 -1.36 -10.02 13.75
N GLN A 16 -1.80 -10.33 12.53
CA GLN A 16 -0.94 -10.37 11.34
C GLN A 16 -1.58 -9.61 10.19
N ILE A 17 -0.79 -8.73 9.57
CA ILE A 17 -1.23 -7.94 8.42
C ILE A 17 -0.24 -8.15 7.28
N ALA A 18 -0.74 -8.61 6.14
CA ALA A 18 0.03 -8.58 4.91
C ALA A 18 -0.12 -7.22 4.23
N VAL A 19 1.00 -6.65 3.80
CA VAL A 19 1.02 -5.47 2.93
C VAL A 19 1.78 -5.84 1.66
N VAL A 20 1.09 -5.80 0.53
CA VAL A 20 1.62 -6.21 -0.76
C VAL A 20 1.71 -5.00 -1.69
N ALA A 21 2.93 -4.55 -1.91
CA ALA A 21 3.26 -3.52 -2.90
C ALA A 21 3.36 -4.14 -4.31
N ASN A 22 3.58 -3.29 -5.32
CA ASN A 22 3.33 -3.65 -6.72
C ASN A 22 4.54 -4.14 -7.51
N ALA A 23 5.71 -4.33 -6.90
CA ALA A 23 6.85 -4.88 -7.64
C ALA A 23 6.55 -6.31 -8.12
N PRO A 24 7.00 -6.70 -9.33
CA PRO A 24 6.92 -8.07 -9.80
C PRO A 24 7.57 -9.03 -8.80
N LEU A 25 6.92 -10.17 -8.59
CA LEU A 25 7.38 -11.21 -7.70
C LEU A 25 7.57 -12.51 -8.49
N THR A 26 8.55 -13.31 -8.11
CA THR A 26 8.73 -14.65 -8.68
C THR A 26 7.71 -15.62 -8.07
N PRO A 27 7.15 -16.61 -8.78
CA PRO A 27 6.16 -17.53 -8.21
C PRO A 27 6.60 -18.18 -6.89
N SER A 28 5.70 -18.20 -5.91
CA SER A 28 5.91 -18.78 -4.58
C SER A 28 4.58 -19.10 -3.90
N ALA A 29 4.21 -20.39 -3.89
CA ALA A 29 2.99 -20.86 -3.23
C ALA A 29 3.01 -20.59 -1.72
N GLN A 30 4.18 -20.71 -1.08
CA GLN A 30 4.33 -20.43 0.35
C GLN A 30 4.05 -18.96 0.67
N ARG A 31 4.57 -18.02 -0.15
CA ARG A 31 4.33 -16.59 0.05
C ARG A 31 2.85 -16.26 -0.14
N ALA A 32 2.22 -16.77 -1.20
CA ALA A 32 0.80 -16.58 -1.45
C ALA A 32 -0.06 -17.08 -0.27
N GLN A 33 0.24 -18.28 0.25
CA GLN A 33 -0.45 -18.84 1.41
C GLN A 33 -0.27 -18.00 2.69
N LEU A 34 0.95 -17.52 2.96
CA LEU A 34 1.22 -16.66 4.11
C LEU A 34 0.47 -15.32 4.03
N ILE A 35 0.38 -14.74 2.83
CA ILE A 35 -0.38 -13.50 2.60
C ILE A 35 -1.87 -13.75 2.85
N ASP A 36 -2.46 -14.77 2.22
CA ASP A 36 -3.90 -15.02 2.30
C ASP A 36 -4.35 -15.47 3.71
N ALA A 37 -3.43 -16.02 4.52
CA ALA A 37 -3.68 -16.43 5.89
C ALA A 37 -3.66 -15.28 6.93
N CYS A 38 -3.24 -14.06 6.55
CA CYS A 38 -3.22 -12.92 7.47
C CYS A 38 -4.63 -12.47 7.88
N ASP A 39 -4.74 -11.80 9.03
CA ASP A 39 -6.03 -11.29 9.51
C ASP A 39 -6.56 -10.19 8.58
N LEU A 40 -5.64 -9.37 8.05
CA LEU A 40 -5.86 -8.32 7.04
C LEU A 40 -4.82 -8.40 5.92
N VAL A 41 -5.24 -8.08 4.70
CA VAL A 41 -4.39 -7.94 3.50
C VAL A 41 -4.62 -6.58 2.87
N LEU A 42 -3.61 -5.72 2.96
CA LEU A 42 -3.54 -4.42 2.31
C LEU A 42 -2.82 -4.55 0.98
N ARG A 43 -3.41 -3.98 -0.07
CA ARG A 43 -2.76 -3.80 -1.39
C ARG A 43 -2.82 -2.34 -1.81
N CYS A 44 -2.04 -1.98 -2.82
CA CYS A 44 -2.02 -0.59 -3.28
C CYS A 44 -2.14 -0.41 -4.79
N ASN A 45 -2.73 0.71 -5.20
CA ASN A 45 -2.83 1.15 -6.59
C ASN A 45 -3.18 0.01 -7.58
N SER A 46 -2.29 -0.23 -8.56
CA SER A 46 -2.43 -1.19 -9.64
C SER A 46 -2.07 -2.62 -9.22
N PHE A 47 -2.55 -3.06 -8.06
CA PHE A 47 -2.30 -4.40 -7.58
C PHE A 47 -2.91 -5.45 -8.53
N ILE A 48 -2.33 -6.64 -8.48
CA ILE A 48 -2.87 -7.85 -9.11
C ILE A 48 -3.12 -8.92 -8.04
N LEU A 49 -3.89 -9.95 -8.40
CA LEU A 49 -4.18 -11.11 -7.55
C LEU A 49 -3.80 -12.38 -8.32
N ASP A 50 -3.45 -13.43 -7.59
CA ASP A 50 -3.22 -14.74 -8.20
C ASP A 50 -4.50 -15.24 -8.89
N ARG A 51 -4.36 -15.78 -10.09
CA ARG A 51 -5.44 -16.42 -10.84
C ARG A 51 -5.43 -17.93 -10.60
N PRO A 52 -6.58 -18.61 -10.58
CA PRO A 52 -6.65 -20.06 -10.34
C PRO A 52 -5.78 -20.92 -11.25
N ASP A 53 -5.59 -20.50 -12.50
CA ASP A 53 -4.88 -21.26 -13.53
C ASP A 53 -3.40 -20.81 -13.74
N GLU A 54 -2.90 -19.93 -12.88
CA GLU A 54 -1.51 -19.42 -12.93
C GLU A 54 -0.71 -19.89 -11.70
N PRO A 55 0.63 -20.05 -11.80
CA PRO A 55 1.44 -20.34 -10.63
C PRO A 55 1.24 -19.25 -9.54
N PRO A 56 0.97 -19.64 -8.28
CA PRO A 56 0.72 -18.67 -7.21
C PRO A 56 1.94 -17.81 -6.95
N GLN A 57 1.73 -16.52 -6.71
CA GLN A 57 2.79 -15.54 -6.49
C GLN A 57 2.51 -14.73 -5.23
N GLN A 58 1.35 -14.07 -5.14
CA GLN A 58 1.14 -13.02 -4.16
C GLN A 58 -0.20 -13.09 -3.44
N GLY A 59 -0.88 -14.23 -3.56
CA GLY A 59 -2.16 -14.47 -2.93
C GLY A 59 -3.33 -13.90 -3.75
N SER A 60 -4.52 -14.34 -3.35
CA SER A 60 -5.79 -14.05 -4.00
C SER A 60 -6.66 -13.06 -3.20
N ARG A 61 -6.26 -12.75 -1.96
CA ARG A 61 -7.04 -11.90 -1.05
C ARG A 61 -6.61 -10.44 -1.07
N VAL A 62 -7.58 -9.57 -0.84
CA VAL A 62 -7.39 -8.14 -0.53
C VAL A 62 -8.60 -7.66 0.26
N ASP A 63 -8.36 -7.06 1.42
CA ASP A 63 -9.42 -6.52 2.27
C ASP A 63 -9.44 -4.99 2.20
N VAL A 64 -8.26 -4.37 2.03
CA VAL A 64 -8.08 -2.93 2.00
C VAL A 64 -7.19 -2.54 0.81
N VAL A 65 -7.65 -1.58 0.02
CA VAL A 65 -6.93 -1.02 -1.12
C VAL A 65 -6.54 0.42 -0.81
N VAL A 66 -5.25 0.69 -0.72
CA VAL A 66 -4.70 2.04 -0.56
C VAL A 66 -4.30 2.58 -1.93
N LEU A 67 -4.89 3.67 -2.37
CA LEU A 67 -4.66 4.17 -3.73
C LEU A 67 -4.54 5.69 -3.78
N ASN A 68 -3.91 6.19 -4.83
CA ASN A 68 -3.83 7.62 -5.12
C ASN A 68 -4.64 7.95 -6.38
N ARG A 69 -4.85 9.25 -6.64
CA ARG A 69 -5.58 9.72 -7.83
C ARG A 69 -4.92 9.42 -9.17
N GLY A 70 -3.61 9.16 -9.17
CA GLY A 70 -2.85 8.74 -10.34
C GLY A 70 -2.98 7.24 -10.65
N LEU A 71 -3.89 6.52 -9.99
CA LEU A 71 -4.14 5.11 -10.23
C LEU A 71 -4.37 4.83 -11.73
N ARG A 72 -3.64 3.83 -12.24
CA ARG A 72 -4.00 3.12 -13.45
C ARG A 72 -4.69 1.82 -13.08
N ALA A 73 -6.00 1.75 -13.28
CA ALA A 73 -6.79 0.61 -12.84
C ALA A 73 -6.32 -0.69 -13.54
N THR A 74 -6.27 -1.78 -12.78
CA THR A 74 -6.13 -3.15 -13.30
C THR A 74 -7.51 -3.79 -13.37
N PRO A 75 -7.64 -4.97 -14.02
CA PRO A 75 -8.88 -5.76 -13.92
C PRO A 75 -9.29 -6.09 -12.48
N PHE A 76 -8.37 -6.00 -11.51
CA PHE A 76 -8.63 -6.32 -10.11
C PHE A 76 -8.96 -5.09 -9.25
N SER A 77 -8.61 -3.88 -9.69
CA SER A 77 -8.72 -2.66 -8.88
C SER A 77 -10.13 -2.47 -8.32
N PHE A 78 -11.18 -2.78 -9.11
CA PHE A 78 -12.57 -2.69 -8.67
C PHE A 78 -13.35 -4.01 -8.79
N ALA A 79 -12.70 -5.14 -9.09
CA ALA A 79 -13.41 -6.42 -9.08
C ALA A 79 -13.92 -6.72 -7.66
N GLY A 80 -15.24 -6.88 -7.48
CA GLY A 80 -15.83 -7.13 -6.15
C GLY A 80 -15.62 -5.97 -5.15
N TYR A 81 -15.54 -4.71 -5.61
CA TYR A 81 -15.19 -3.56 -4.76
C TYR A 81 -16.07 -3.36 -3.52
N ARG A 82 -17.30 -3.92 -3.50
CA ARG A 82 -18.20 -3.83 -2.33
C ARG A 82 -17.71 -4.63 -1.12
N GLU A 83 -16.82 -5.59 -1.34
CA GLU A 83 -16.26 -6.45 -0.28
C GLU A 83 -14.97 -5.88 0.32
N ARG A 84 -14.54 -4.70 -0.14
CA ARG A 84 -13.22 -4.14 0.19
C ARG A 84 -13.35 -2.71 0.68
N LEU A 85 -12.40 -2.32 1.52
CA LEU A 85 -12.23 -0.94 1.94
C LEU A 85 -11.28 -0.22 0.98
N TYR A 86 -11.69 0.93 0.44
CA TYR A 86 -10.82 1.75 -0.40
C TYR A 86 -10.41 3.01 0.36
N LEU A 87 -9.10 3.21 0.51
CA LEU A 87 -8.50 4.36 1.19
C LEU A 87 -7.75 5.21 0.16
N MET A 88 -8.24 6.43 -0.08
CA MET A 88 -7.60 7.37 -1.00
C MET A 88 -6.55 8.20 -0.27
N VAL A 89 -5.29 8.10 -0.68
CA VAL A 89 -4.20 8.94 -0.18
C VAL A 89 -4.06 10.16 -1.10
N GLU A 90 -4.25 11.36 -0.53
CA GLU A 90 -4.29 12.62 -1.28
C GLU A 90 -3.34 13.65 -0.64
N PRO A 91 -2.02 13.37 -0.53
CA PRO A 91 -1.06 14.31 0.04
C PRO A 91 -1.00 15.62 -0.76
N GLY A 92 -1.32 15.58 -2.06
CA GLY A 92 -1.40 16.77 -2.90
C GLY A 92 -2.46 17.77 -2.45
N ARG A 93 -3.48 17.37 -1.64
CA ARG A 93 -4.46 18.31 -1.06
C ARG A 93 -3.84 19.30 -0.08
N LEU A 94 -2.62 19.06 0.39
CA LEU A 94 -1.84 20.04 1.16
C LEU A 94 -1.34 21.20 0.29
N HIS A 95 -1.37 21.06 -1.04
CA HIS A 95 -0.73 22.00 -1.97
C HIS A 95 -1.64 22.46 -3.12
N TRP A 96 -2.23 21.53 -3.88
CA TRP A 96 -2.87 21.84 -5.16
C TRP A 96 -3.97 20.87 -5.61
N GLU A 97 -4.10 19.69 -5.00
CA GLU A 97 -5.03 18.65 -5.47
C GLU A 97 -6.50 19.03 -5.18
N PRO A 98 -7.41 18.92 -6.17
CA PRO A 98 -8.78 19.39 -6.01
C PRO A 98 -9.65 18.40 -5.20
N GLU A 99 -10.78 18.88 -4.67
CA GLU A 99 -11.67 18.03 -3.87
C GLU A 99 -12.56 17.08 -4.67
N VAL A 100 -12.71 17.30 -5.98
CA VAL A 100 -13.59 16.53 -6.86
C VAL A 100 -13.09 15.10 -7.07
N ASN A 101 -13.96 14.09 -7.01
CA ASN A 101 -13.53 12.71 -7.28
C ASN A 101 -12.98 12.56 -8.71
N PRO A 102 -12.00 11.67 -8.95
CA PRO A 102 -11.58 11.35 -10.30
C PRO A 102 -12.73 10.80 -11.15
N ASP A 103 -12.76 11.11 -12.45
CA ASP A 103 -13.83 10.67 -13.37
C ASP A 103 -13.96 9.14 -13.47
N TRP A 104 -12.87 8.42 -13.19
CA TRP A 104 -12.84 6.94 -13.20
C TRP A 104 -13.34 6.32 -11.88
N TRP A 105 -13.62 7.11 -10.85
CA TRP A 105 -14.07 6.61 -9.55
C TRP A 105 -15.51 6.07 -9.65
N PRO A 106 -15.81 4.86 -9.13
CA PRO A 106 -17.18 4.34 -9.16
C PRO A 106 -18.15 5.26 -8.40
N ALA A 107 -19.24 5.66 -9.07
CA ALA A 107 -20.18 6.64 -8.52
C ALA A 107 -20.93 6.17 -7.25
N ASP A 108 -21.07 4.85 -7.07
CA ASP A 108 -21.70 4.25 -5.90
C ASP A 108 -20.71 3.82 -4.81
N LEU A 109 -19.40 4.00 -5.05
CA LEU A 109 -18.36 3.78 -4.06
C LEU A 109 -18.07 5.10 -3.34
N GLY A 110 -18.39 5.16 -2.04
CA GLY A 110 -17.98 6.29 -1.22
C GLY A 110 -16.46 6.47 -1.23
N LEU A 111 -15.99 7.72 -1.28
CA LEU A 111 -14.57 8.03 -1.17
C LEU A 111 -14.20 8.20 0.32
N LEU A 112 -13.22 7.43 0.79
CA LEU A 112 -12.68 7.54 2.14
C LEU A 112 -11.25 8.08 2.06
N PRO A 113 -11.06 9.40 2.31
CA PRO A 113 -9.73 10.00 2.25
C PRO A 113 -8.92 9.59 3.49
N VAL A 114 -7.63 9.39 3.29
CA VAL A 114 -6.67 9.21 4.38
C VAL A 114 -6.32 10.60 4.96
N PRO A 115 -6.57 10.86 6.26
CA PRO A 115 -6.33 12.18 6.84
C PRO A 115 -4.84 12.54 6.81
N ASN A 116 -4.49 13.57 6.03
CA ASN A 116 -3.11 14.01 5.88
C ASN A 116 -2.46 14.39 7.22
N ARG A 117 -3.22 15.00 8.14
CA ARG A 117 -2.70 15.41 9.46
C ARG A 117 -2.35 14.24 10.37
N GLU A 118 -3.10 13.15 10.28
CA GLU A 118 -2.96 12.01 11.20
C GLU A 118 -2.09 10.89 10.63
N ILE A 119 -1.94 10.82 9.31
CA ILE A 119 -1.25 9.72 8.64
C ILE A 119 -0.07 10.23 7.80
N THR A 120 -0.34 11.10 6.82
CA THR A 120 0.67 11.58 5.86
C THR A 120 1.77 12.38 6.55
N LEU A 121 1.42 13.42 7.31
CA LEU A 121 2.41 14.29 7.95
C LEU A 121 3.26 13.55 8.99
N PRO A 122 2.71 12.65 9.84
CA PRO A 122 3.55 11.81 10.70
C PRO A 122 4.52 10.90 9.95
N LEU A 123 4.11 10.33 8.80
CA LEU A 123 5.03 9.57 7.95
C LEU A 123 6.13 10.45 7.38
N SER A 124 5.76 11.65 6.91
CA SER A 124 6.72 12.64 6.41
C SER A 124 7.72 13.04 7.48
N ASP A 125 7.26 13.28 8.71
CA ASP A 125 8.12 13.60 9.85
C ASP A 125 9.09 12.44 10.15
N ALA A 126 8.61 11.18 10.09
CA ALA A 126 9.44 9.99 10.26
C ALA A 126 10.50 9.80 9.14
N LEU A 127 10.23 10.29 7.94
CA LEU A 127 11.14 10.25 6.79
C LEU A 127 12.03 11.50 6.66
N GLY A 128 11.79 12.54 7.47
CA GLY A 128 12.44 13.85 7.33
C GLY A 128 12.05 14.59 6.04
N LEU A 129 10.82 14.41 5.55
CA LEU A 129 10.33 15.07 4.35
C LEU A 129 9.72 16.45 4.67
N PRO A 130 10.04 17.49 3.88
CA PRO A 130 9.45 18.82 4.05
C PRO A 130 8.02 18.93 3.47
N THR A 131 7.17 17.92 3.67
CA THR A 131 5.85 17.79 3.02
C THR A 131 4.88 18.95 3.26
N ARG A 132 5.07 19.75 4.31
CA ARG A 132 4.19 20.91 4.56
C ARG A 132 4.46 22.04 3.58
N ASP A 133 5.72 22.21 3.21
CA ASP A 133 6.20 23.35 2.42
C ASP A 133 6.50 22.95 0.98
N GLU A 134 6.90 21.69 0.78
CA GLU A 134 7.27 21.12 -0.51
C GLU A 134 6.35 19.94 -0.84
N ALA A 135 5.99 19.80 -2.11
CA ALA A 135 5.19 18.67 -2.62
C ALA A 135 6.02 17.38 -2.65
N MET A 136 6.41 16.89 -1.47
CA MET A 136 7.17 15.67 -1.27
C MET A 136 6.43 14.75 -0.33
N TRP A 137 6.28 13.48 -0.67
CA TRP A 137 5.57 12.51 0.14
C TRP A 137 6.00 11.09 -0.20
N ALA A 138 5.72 10.17 0.73
CA ALA A 138 5.99 8.76 0.56
C ALA A 138 5.19 8.14 -0.60
N THR A 139 5.72 7.05 -1.16
CA THR A 139 4.97 6.22 -2.11
C THR A 139 3.71 5.62 -1.48
N THR A 140 2.71 5.30 -2.29
CA THR A 140 1.47 4.65 -1.80
C THR A 140 1.75 3.29 -1.16
N GLY A 141 2.75 2.55 -1.64
CA GLY A 141 3.15 1.28 -1.04
C GLY A 141 3.65 1.46 0.40
N LEU A 142 4.53 2.44 0.64
CA LEU A 142 4.96 2.78 1.99
C LEU A 142 3.80 3.33 2.82
N MET A 143 2.92 4.16 2.23
CA MET A 143 1.74 4.68 2.93
C MET A 143 0.83 3.54 3.42
N ALA A 144 0.63 2.49 2.62
CA ALA A 144 -0.13 1.32 3.04
C ALA A 144 0.53 0.60 4.23
N ALA A 145 1.85 0.43 4.20
CA ALA A 145 2.60 -0.17 5.30
C ALA A 145 2.54 0.70 6.58
N TRP A 146 2.64 2.03 6.41
CA TRP A 146 2.52 2.99 7.50
C TRP A 146 1.12 2.97 8.13
N ILE A 147 0.05 2.95 7.33
CA ILE A 147 -1.33 2.82 7.81
C ILE A 147 -1.48 1.55 8.64
N ALA A 148 -1.02 0.39 8.16
CA ALA A 148 -1.06 -0.85 8.94
C ALA A 148 -0.29 -0.70 10.27
N ALA A 149 0.92 -0.15 10.21
CA ALA A 149 1.80 0.03 11.35
C ALA A 149 1.21 0.93 12.44
N VAL A 150 0.56 2.04 12.08
CA VAL A 150 0.03 3.01 13.05
C VAL A 150 -1.34 2.61 13.59
N LEU A 151 -2.20 1.98 12.77
CA LEU A 151 -3.53 1.56 13.20
C LEU A 151 -3.49 0.28 14.06
N PHE A 152 -2.51 -0.58 13.83
CA PHE A 152 -2.35 -1.87 14.53
C PHE A 152 -0.91 -2.04 15.02
N PRO A 153 -0.47 -1.25 16.02
CA PRO A 153 0.93 -1.22 16.44
C PRO A 153 1.44 -2.53 17.04
N GLN A 154 0.54 -3.43 17.44
CA GLN A 154 0.87 -4.75 18.02
C GLN A 154 0.85 -5.89 16.98
N ALA A 155 0.41 -5.62 15.75
CA ALA A 155 0.37 -6.63 14.70
C ALA A 155 1.74 -6.81 14.04
N GLU A 156 2.09 -8.05 13.73
CA GLU A 156 3.22 -8.37 12.86
C GLU A 156 2.89 -7.98 11.41
N LEU A 157 3.82 -7.30 10.74
CA LEU A 157 3.66 -6.94 9.33
C LEU A 157 4.40 -7.92 8.42
N LEU A 158 3.68 -8.54 7.49
CA LEU A 158 4.25 -9.34 6.41
C LEU A 158 4.32 -8.47 5.15
N LEU A 159 5.52 -8.11 4.74
CA LEU A 159 5.77 -7.22 3.61
C LEU A 159 6.12 -8.02 2.36
N SER A 160 5.60 -7.62 1.20
CA SER A 160 5.97 -8.19 -0.09
C SER A 160 5.88 -7.15 -1.20
N GLY A 161 6.67 -7.30 -2.27
CA GLY A 161 6.59 -6.44 -3.46
C GLY A 161 7.17 -5.02 -3.28
N PHE A 162 8.04 -4.81 -2.29
CA PHE A 162 8.66 -3.51 -2.00
C PHE A 162 10.04 -3.36 -2.67
N SER A 163 10.07 -2.99 -3.96
CA SER A 163 11.34 -2.87 -4.73
C SER A 163 12.37 -1.90 -4.13
N MET A 164 11.91 -0.93 -3.33
CA MET A 164 12.77 0.02 -2.61
C MET A 164 13.71 -0.64 -1.58
N LEU A 165 13.40 -1.86 -1.13
CA LEU A 165 14.25 -2.63 -0.23
C LEU A 165 15.45 -3.26 -0.95
N ASP A 166 15.31 -3.52 -2.25
CA ASP A 166 16.34 -4.17 -3.09
C ASP A 166 17.11 -3.15 -3.94
N ASN A 167 16.42 -2.10 -4.41
CA ASN A 167 16.98 -1.06 -5.27
C ASN A 167 16.57 0.35 -4.80
N PRO A 168 17.27 0.90 -3.80
CA PRO A 168 16.95 2.23 -3.25
C PRO A 168 17.17 3.39 -4.24
N ASP A 169 17.96 3.17 -5.29
CA ASP A 169 18.32 4.18 -6.29
C ASP A 169 17.47 4.11 -7.57
N GLN A 170 16.45 3.24 -7.60
CA GLN A 170 15.59 3.07 -8.76
C GLN A 170 15.00 4.40 -9.24
N LYS A 171 14.97 4.57 -10.57
CA LYS A 171 14.38 5.74 -11.24
C LYS A 171 13.08 5.41 -11.97
N VAL A 172 12.73 4.12 -12.00
CA VAL A 172 11.53 3.62 -12.64
C VAL A 172 10.85 2.58 -11.75
N TRP A 173 9.53 2.58 -11.78
CA TRP A 173 8.66 1.55 -11.25
C TRP A 173 8.40 0.52 -12.33
N ARG A 174 8.83 -0.72 -12.09
CA ARG A 174 8.31 -1.87 -12.79
C ARG A 174 7.21 -2.43 -11.92
N HIS A 175 5.97 -2.33 -12.39
CA HIS A 175 4.82 -2.92 -11.72
C HIS A 175 4.63 -4.36 -12.19
N ALA A 176 4.03 -5.20 -11.35
CA ALA A 176 3.59 -6.54 -11.74
C ALA A 176 2.53 -6.50 -12.86
N TRP A 177 1.87 -5.36 -13.04
CA TRP A 177 0.93 -5.11 -14.13
C TRP A 177 0.96 -3.66 -14.62
N GLY A 178 0.81 -3.49 -15.93
CA GLY A 178 0.77 -2.19 -16.58
C GLY A 178 2.15 -1.65 -16.95
N ASP A 179 2.19 -0.36 -17.25
CA ASP A 179 3.39 0.29 -17.79
C ASP A 179 4.48 0.48 -16.73
N VAL A 180 5.72 0.58 -17.22
CA VAL A 180 6.83 1.11 -16.46
C VAL A 180 6.62 2.61 -16.27
N CYS A 181 6.66 3.07 -15.02
CA CYS A 181 6.47 4.48 -14.68
C CYS A 181 7.76 5.10 -14.18
N ILE A 182 7.98 6.39 -14.41
CA ILE A 182 9.11 7.12 -13.83
C ILE A 182 8.82 7.35 -12.34
N VAL A 183 9.83 7.25 -11.49
CA VAL A 183 9.72 7.65 -10.09
C VAL A 183 9.53 9.17 -10.03
N GLY A 184 8.38 9.60 -9.52
CA GLY A 184 8.06 11.02 -9.37
C GLY A 184 9.07 11.74 -8.46
N PRO A 185 9.37 13.03 -8.73
CA PRO A 185 10.32 13.82 -7.95
C PRO A 185 9.90 14.02 -6.49
N GLU A 186 8.63 13.73 -6.16
CA GLU A 186 8.03 13.85 -4.84
C GLU A 186 8.57 12.78 -3.87
N HIS A 187 9.06 11.65 -4.38
CA HIS A 187 9.39 10.47 -3.58
C HIS A 187 10.86 10.42 -3.16
N ARG A 188 11.14 9.75 -2.04
CA ARG A 188 12.50 9.53 -1.50
C ARG A 188 12.75 8.05 -1.25
N ILE A 189 12.86 7.29 -2.34
CA ILE A 189 12.89 5.82 -2.32
C ILE A 189 13.91 5.24 -1.35
N ALA A 190 15.14 5.77 -1.33
CA ALA A 190 16.15 5.32 -0.38
C ALA A 190 15.76 5.55 1.08
N ALA A 191 15.08 6.66 1.41
CA ALA A 191 14.58 6.92 2.76
C ALA A 191 13.43 5.97 3.13
N GLU A 192 12.52 5.73 2.19
CA GLU A 192 11.41 4.79 2.34
C GLU A 192 11.90 3.36 2.60
N GLY A 193 12.87 2.90 1.80
CA GLY A 193 13.52 1.61 1.96
C GLY A 193 14.24 1.48 3.30
N ARG A 194 14.95 2.52 3.77
CA ARG A 194 15.59 2.53 5.10
C ARG A 194 14.57 2.43 6.23
N LEU A 195 13.43 3.12 6.13
CA LEU A 195 12.38 3.03 7.13
C LEU A 195 11.83 1.60 7.21
N LEU A 196 11.48 0.99 6.09
CA LEU A 196 11.00 -0.41 6.07
C LEU A 196 12.06 -1.39 6.56
N ARG A 197 13.33 -1.20 6.18
CA ARG A 197 14.45 -2.01 6.66
C ARG A 197 14.56 -1.93 8.19
N SER A 198 14.43 -0.74 8.77
CA SER A 198 14.46 -0.56 10.22
C SER A 198 13.37 -1.36 10.96
N TRP A 199 12.18 -1.53 10.35
CA TRP A 199 11.12 -2.34 10.93
C TRP A 199 11.43 -3.84 10.86
N ILE A 200 12.08 -4.27 9.78
CA ILE A 200 12.54 -5.64 9.62
C ILE A 200 13.62 -5.96 10.66
N ASP A 201 14.60 -5.05 10.82
CA ASP A 201 15.75 -5.26 11.70
C ASP A 201 15.35 -5.37 13.18
N ILE A 202 14.31 -4.65 13.62
CA ILE A 202 13.78 -4.74 14.99
C ILE A 202 12.73 -5.84 15.18
N GLY A 203 12.46 -6.65 14.14
CA GLY A 203 11.49 -7.74 14.19
C GLY A 203 10.02 -7.32 14.18
N ARG A 204 9.72 -6.06 13.83
CA ARG A 204 8.33 -5.57 13.67
C ARG A 204 7.70 -6.05 12.37
N ALA A 205 8.52 -6.23 11.34
CA ALA A 205 8.08 -6.67 10.03
C ALA A 205 8.92 -7.84 9.52
N ARG A 206 8.35 -8.65 8.64
CA ARG A 206 9.05 -9.71 7.93
C ARG A 206 8.85 -9.53 6.43
N LEU A 207 9.96 -9.47 5.69
CA LEU A 207 9.91 -9.46 4.23
C LEU A 207 9.69 -10.90 3.73
N LEU A 208 8.68 -11.08 2.88
CA LEU A 208 8.44 -12.30 2.15
C LEU A 208 9.03 -12.14 0.74
N ALA A 209 10.13 -12.85 0.47
CA ALA A 209 10.78 -12.87 -0.84
C ALA A 209 9.99 -13.68 -1.87
#